data_AF-A0A0C3GPM6-F1
#
_entry.id   AF-A0A0C3GPM6-F1
#
_cell.length_a   1.000
_cell.length_b   1.000
_cell.length_c   1.000
_cell.angle_alpha   90.00
_cell.angle_beta   90.00
_cell.angle_gamma   90.00
#
_symmetry.space_group_name_H-M   'P 1'
#
loop_
_entity.id
_entity.type
_entity.pdbx_description
1 polymer ?
#
loop_
_entity_poly.entity_id
_entity_poly.type
_entity_poly.pdbx_seq_one_letter_code
_entity_poly.pdbx_strand_id
1 'polypeptide(L)' 'SLRRFVSDQVKLLQDQLYKLLLVNLEENRKDVVPYINLYNIKDDPTIGKPGWNFLKDPRNKEII' A
#
# COMPACT_ATOMS: atom_id res chain seq x y z
N SER A 1 7.77 1.40 19.60
CA SER A 1 6.35 1.80 19.55
C SER A 1 5.68 1.11 18.37
N LEU A 2 4.36 0.89 18.44
CA LEU A 2 3.59 0.25 17.37
C LEU A 2 3.82 0.92 16.00
N ARG A 3 3.90 2.26 15.97
CA ARG A 3 4.17 3.04 14.75
C ARG A 3 5.47 2.64 14.07
N ARG A 4 6.55 2.44 14.82
CA ARG A 4 7.86 2.06 14.26
C ARG A 4 7.82 0.64 13.73
N PHE A 5 7.23 -0.28 14.49
CA PHE A 5 7.04 -1.66 14.06
C PHE A 5 6.27 -1.77 12.74
N VAL A 6 5.13 -1.07 12.62
CA VAL A 6 4.32 -1.07 11.38
C VAL A 6 5.11 -0.49 10.21
N SER A 7 5.87 0.60 10.42
CA SER A 7 6.73 1.18 9.37
C SER A 7 7.80 0.19 8.88
N ASP A 8 8.41 -0.55 9.81
CA ASP A 8 9.44 -1.55 9.47
C ASP A 8 8.82 -2.73 8.69
N GLN A 9 7.63 -3.20 9.07
CA GLN A 9 6.90 -4.24 8.33
C GLN A 9 6.54 -3.80 6.91
N VAL A 10 6.10 -2.56 6.73
CA VAL A 10 5.73 -2.03 5.40
C VAL A 10 6.93 -1.91 4.48
N LYS A 11 8.10 -1.49 5.01
CA LYS A 11 9.34 -1.50 4.23
C LYS A 11 9.74 -2.90 3.79
N LEU A 12 9.61 -3.89 4.68
CA LEU A 12 9.97 -5.27 4.41
C LEU A 12 9.06 -5.88 3.33
N LEU A 13 7.75 -5.63 3.42
CA LEU A 13 6.77 -6.06 2.40
C LEU A 13 7.03 -5.40 1.04
N GLN A 14 7.38 -4.11 1.00
CA GLN A 14 7.73 -3.43 -0.25
C GLN A 14 8.99 -3.99 -0.91
N ASP A 15 9.96 -4.46 -0.13
CA ASP A 15 11.16 -5.13 -0.67
C ASP A 15 10.83 -6.53 -1.20
N GLN A 16 9.97 -7.27 -0.50
CA GLN A 16 9.48 -8.57 -0.98
C GLN A 16 8.66 -8.44 -2.26
N LEU A 17 7.79 -7.42 -2.35
CA LEU A 17 6.99 -7.16 -3.53
C LEU A 17 7.87 -6.79 -4.74
N TYR A 18 8.90 -5.96 -4.53
CA TYR A 18 9.88 -5.64 -5.58
C TYR A 18 10.56 -6.90 -6.15
N LYS A 19 10.96 -7.83 -5.28
CA LYS A 19 11.57 -9.10 -5.70
C LYS A 19 10.58 -10.00 -6.43
N LEU A 20 9.32 -10.06 -5.98
CA LEU A 20 8.26 -10.85 -6.63
C LEU A 20 7.91 -10.32 -8.03
N LEU A 21 7.92 -9.00 -8.20
CA LEU A 21 7.60 -8.36 -9.49
C LEU A 21 8.76 -8.40 -10.49
N LEU A 22 9.92 -8.96 -10.11
CA LEU A 22 11.12 -9.04 -10.96
C LEU A 22 11.47 -7.68 -11.62
N VAL A 23 11.27 -6.59 -10.87
CA VAL A 23 11.46 -5.22 -11.37
C VAL A 23 12.87 -5.10 -11.95
N ASN A 24 12.94 -4.78 -13.24
CA ASN A 24 14.18 -4.77 -13.98
C ASN A 24 15.05 -3.59 -13.49
N LEU A 25 16.38 -3.72 -13.57
CA LEU A 25 17.30 -2.65 -13.10
C LEU A 25 17.13 -1.32 -13.85
N GLU A 26 16.61 -1.39 -15.08
CA GLU A 26 16.28 -0.25 -15.94
C GLU A 26 14.95 0.42 -15.54
N GLU A 27 14.10 -0.27 -14.77
CA GLU A 27 12.80 0.24 -14.36
C GLU A 27 12.93 1.02 -13.05
N ASN A 28 12.44 2.25 -13.03
CA ASN A 28 12.44 3.03 -11.79
C ASN A 28 11.48 2.36 -10.81
N ARG A 29 11.97 2.03 -9.60
CA ARG A 29 11.16 1.37 -8.56
C ARG A 29 9.81 2.06 -8.29
N LYS A 30 9.76 3.39 -8.44
CA LYS A 30 8.55 4.20 -8.25
C LYS A 30 7.48 3.98 -9.32
N ASP A 31 7.89 3.50 -10.49
CA ASP A 31 7.01 3.30 -11.64
C ASP A 31 6.41 1.87 -11.65
N VAL A 32 7.05 0.93 -10.95
CA VAL A 32 6.62 -0.49 -10.89
C VAL A 32 6.05 -0.88 -9.53
N VAL A 33 6.59 -0.34 -8.43
CA VAL A 33 6.09 -0.60 -7.08
C VAL A 33 5.27 0.59 -6.61
N PRO A 34 3.94 0.45 -6.42
CA PRO A 34 3.12 1.56 -5.98
C PRO A 34 3.56 2.03 -4.59
N TYR A 35 3.71 3.36 -4.43
CA TYR A 35 4.01 3.95 -3.13
C TYR A 35 2.76 3.92 -2.24
N ILE A 36 2.81 3.06 -1.23
CA ILE A 36 1.71 2.87 -0.27
C ILE A 36 1.82 3.91 0.85
N ASN A 37 1.09 5.03 0.72
CA ASN A 37 0.99 6.03 1.80
C ASN A 37 0.02 5.54 2.89
N LEU A 38 0.56 4.95 3.95
CA LEU A 38 -0.23 4.43 5.08
C LEU A 38 -1.17 5.45 5.73
N TYR A 39 -0.85 6.74 5.67
CA TYR A 39 -1.75 7.78 6.19
C TYR A 39 -3.03 7.89 5.35
N ASN A 40 -2.91 7.71 4.03
CA ASN A 40 -4.03 7.76 3.10
C ASN A 40 -4.82 6.44 3.03
N ILE A 41 -4.32 5.39 3.68
CA ILE A 41 -4.93 4.04 3.69
C ILE A 41 -5.78 3.82 4.94
N LYS A 42 -5.85 4.82 5.83
CA LYS A 42 -6.72 4.76 6.99
C LYS A 42 -8.16 4.57 6.52
N ASP A 43 -8.77 3.46 6.93
CA ASP A 43 -10.21 3.29 6.86
C ASP A 43 -10.88 4.50 7.50
N ASP A 44 -11.91 5.02 6.83
CA ASP A 44 -12.77 6.02 7.45
C ASP A 44 -13.69 5.29 8.44
N PRO A 45 -13.48 5.47 9.77
CA PRO A 45 -14.24 4.74 10.77
C PRO A 45 -15.72 5.16 10.80
N THR A 46 -16.10 6.22 10.07
CA THR A 46 -17.49 6.64 9.92
C THR A 46 -18.24 5.82 8.86
N ILE A 47 -17.51 5.04 8.04
CA ILE A 47 -18.12 4.18 7.03
C ILE A 47 -18.52 2.84 7.64
N GLY A 48 -19.75 2.79 8.16
CA GLY A 48 -20.38 1.56 8.67
C GLY A 48 -21.11 0.73 7.61
N LYS A 49 -20.84 0.93 6.31
CA LYS A 49 -21.62 0.32 5.24
C LYS A 49 -21.28 -1.19 5.12
N PRO A 50 -22.26 -2.10 5.20
CA PRO A 50 -22.01 -3.53 5.01
C PRO A 50 -21.36 -3.82 3.65
N GLY A 51 -20.31 -4.63 3.65
CA GLY A 51 -19.54 -4.95 2.44
C GLY A 51 -18.59 -3.84 1.97
N TRP A 52 -18.37 -2.80 2.77
CA TRP A 52 -17.28 -1.86 2.55
C TRP A 52 -15.93 -2.53 2.83
N ASN A 53 -14.93 -2.22 2.01
CA ASN A 53 -13.55 -2.67 2.20
C ASN A 53 -12.59 -1.65 1.55
N PHE A 54 -11.30 -1.80 1.84
CA PHE A 54 -10.23 -0.97 1.30
C PHE A 54 -10.32 -0.75 -0.23
N LEU A 55 -10.66 -1.76 -1.03
CA LEU A 55 -10.72 -1.66 -2.50
C LEU A 55 -11.87 -0.76 -3.00
N LYS A 56 -12.85 -0.45 -2.15
CA LYS A 56 -14.00 0.40 -2.49
C LYS A 56 -13.77 1.88 -2.15
N ASP A 57 -12.65 2.22 -1.54
CA ASP A 57 -12.31 3.60 -1.23
C ASP A 57 -11.95 4.38 -2.51
N PRO A 58 -12.54 5.57 -2.75
CA PRO A 58 -12.22 6.39 -3.91
C PRO A 58 -10.72 6.72 -4.05
N ARG A 59 -9.98 6.78 -2.93
CA ARG A 59 -8.53 7.02 -2.91
C ARG A 59 -7.73 5.86 -3.52
N ASN A 60 -8.31 4.67 -3.58
CA ASN A 60 -7.66 3.46 -4.07
C ASN A 60 -8.08 3.09 -5.50
N LYS A 61 -8.91 3.90 -6.17
CA LYS A 61 -9.39 3.64 -7.53
C LYS A 61 -8.30 3.65 -8.60
N GLU A 62 -7.23 4.42 -8.38
CA GLU A 62 -6.11 4.59 -9.32
C GLU A 62 -4.96 3.59 -9.03
N ILE A 63 -5.09 2.76 -7.98
CA ILE A 63 -4.05 1.82 -7.54
C ILE A 63 -4.22 0.43 -8.19
N ILE A 64 -5.27 0.24 -9.00
CA ILE A 64 -5.63 -1.03 -9.66
C ILE A 64 -5.72 -0.82 -11.17
#